data_AF-A0A6M3J4T2-F1
#
_entry.id   AF-A0A6M3J4T2-F1
#
_cell.length_a   1.000
_cell.length_b   1.000
_cell.length_c   1.000
_cell.angle_alpha   90.00
_cell.angle_beta   90.00
_cell.angle_gamma   90.00
#
_symmetry.space_group_name_H-M   'P 1'
#
loop_
_entity.id
_entity.type
_entity.pdbx_description
1 polymer ?
#
loop_
_entity_poly.entity_id
_entity_poly.type
_entity_poly.pdbx_seq_one_letter_code
_entity_poly.pdbx_strand_id
1 'polypeptide(L)' 'MNKVRKVMHEFKHGQLHSGSKRGPVVESRRQAVAIALSEQRRQGRKQGR' A
#
# COMPACT_ATOMS: atom_id res chain seq x y z
N MET A 1 -8.59 2.09 10.84
CA MET A 1 -8.29 1.18 9.69
C MET A 1 -6.79 1.17 9.46
N ASN A 2 -6.09 0.07 9.73
CA ASN A 2 -4.64 -0.01 9.52
C ASN A 2 -4.34 -0.02 8.01
N LYS A 3 -3.67 1.02 7.50
CA LYS A 3 -3.29 1.13 6.07
C LYS A 3 -2.53 -0.10 5.57
N VAL A 4 -1.66 -0.65 6.42
CA VAL A 4 -0.95 -1.90 6.14
C VAL A 4 -1.92 -3.05 5.87
N ARG A 5 -2.95 -3.21 6.70
CA ARG A 5 -3.94 -4.29 6.53
C ARG A 5 -4.71 -4.15 5.22
N LYS A 6 -5.05 -2.92 4.82
CA LYS A 6 -5.71 -2.64 3.53
C LYS A 6 -4.82 -3.02 2.34
N VAL A 7 -3.58 -2.55 2.32
CA VAL A 7 -2.63 -2.83 1.23
C VAL A 7 -2.35 -4.32 1.12
N MET A 8 -2.14 -5.01 2.24
CA MET A 8 -1.90 -6.47 2.24
C MET A 8 -3.14 -7.28 1.83
N HIS A 9 -4.34 -6.78 2.11
CA HIS A 9 -5.58 -7.38 1.63
C HIS A 9 -5.71 -7.24 0.11
N GLU A 10 -5.50 -6.03 -0.43
CA GLU A 10 -5.49 -5.79 -1.88
C GLU A 10 -4.43 -6.64 -2.60
N PHE A 11 -3.25 -6.79 -2.00
CA PHE A 11 -2.21 -7.68 -2.52
C PHE A 11 -2.66 -9.15 -2.54
N LYS A 12 -3.28 -9.64 -1.46
CA LYS A 12 -3.80 -11.01 -1.38
C LYS A 12 -4.85 -11.31 -2.48
N HIS A 13 -5.59 -10.30 -2.91
CA HIS A 13 -6.59 -10.40 -3.98
C HIS A 13 -6.05 -10.07 -5.38
N GLY A 14 -4.75 -9.77 -5.54
CA GLY A 14 -4.17 -9.38 -6.82
C GLY A 14 -4.64 -8.02 -7.34
N GLN A 15 -5.15 -7.15 -6.46
CA GLN A 15 -5.72 -5.85 -6.82
C GLN A 15 -4.79 -4.67 -6.49
N LEU A 16 -3.63 -4.95 -5.88
CA LEU A 16 -2.67 -3.91 -5.53
C LEU A 16 -1.89 -3.46 -6.77
N HIS A 17 -1.93 -2.17 -7.08
CA HIS A 17 -1.20 -1.58 -8.19
C HIS A 17 -0.15 -0.59 -7.67
N SER A 18 1.01 -0.53 -8.34
CA SER A 18 2.08 0.40 -7.96
C SER A 18 1.93 1.75 -8.66
N GLY A 19 2.18 2.83 -7.92
CA GLY A 19 2.18 4.22 -8.44
C GLY A 19 0.78 4.80 -8.71
N SER A 20 -0.11 4.07 -9.39
CA SER A 20 -1.47 4.51 -9.71
C SER A 20 -2.43 3.33 -9.89
N LYS A 21 -3.73 3.61 -9.99
CA LYS A 21 -4.78 2.59 -10.24
C LYS A 21 -4.66 1.91 -11.61
N ARG A 22 -3.91 2.50 -12.56
CA ARG A 22 -3.61 1.94 -13.89
C ARG A 22 -2.15 1.50 -14.01
N GLY A 23 -1.39 1.55 -12.91
CA GLY A 23 -0.01 1.11 -12.90
C GLY A 23 0.09 -0.41 -12.94
N PRO A 24 1.31 -0.97 -12.99
CA PRO A 24 1.48 -2.42 -12.98
C PRO A 24 1.01 -3.01 -11.64
N VAL A 25 0.45 -4.22 -11.71
CA VAL A 25 0.06 -5.02 -10.55
C VAL A 25 1.31 -5.37 -9.75
N VAL A 26 1.17 -5.34 -8.42
CA VAL A 26 2.25 -5.69 -7.50
C VAL A 26 2.25 -7.20 -7.30
N GLU A 27 3.28 -7.85 -7.84
CA GLU A 27 3.43 -9.31 -7.76
C GLU A 27 4.26 -9.74 -6.55
N SER A 28 5.21 -8.89 -6.12
CA SER A 28 6.12 -9.24 -5.03
C SER A 28 5.62 -8.76 -3.65
N ARG A 29 5.64 -9.67 -2.67
CA ARG A 29 5.25 -9.36 -1.27
C ARG A 29 6.12 -8.26 -0.66
N ARG A 30 7.41 -8.22 -1.00
CA ARG A 30 8.36 -7.20 -0.52
C ARG A 30 7.96 -5.80 -0.98
N GLN A 31 7.50 -5.67 -2.23
CA GLN A 31 7.00 -4.40 -2.77
C GLN A 31 5.67 -4.00 -2.10
N ALA A 32 4.77 -4.95 -1.86
CA ALA A 32 3.52 -4.68 -1.14
C ALA A 32 3.77 -4.14 0.28
N VAL A 33 4.74 -4.72 1.00
CA VAL A 33 5.17 -4.24 2.33
C VAL A 33 5.77 -2.83 2.24
N ALA A 34 6.59 -2.54 1.24
CA ALA A 34 7.16 -1.20 1.05
C ALA A 34 6.07 -0.14 0.83
N ILE A 35 5.04 -0.46 0.03
CA ILE A 35 3.89 0.42 -0.22
C ILE A 35 3.07 0.62 1.06
N ALA A 36 2.80 -0.46 1.80
CA ALA A 36 2.08 -0.43 3.06
C ALA A 36 2.75 0.51 4.09
N LEU A 37 4.07 0.40 4.24
CA LEU A 37 4.85 1.26 5.13
C LEU A 37 4.88 2.72 4.65
N SER A 38 4.99 2.94 3.33
CA SER A 38 4.96 4.28 2.73
C SER A 38 3.61 4.98 2.96
N GLU A 39 2.51 4.27 2.74
CA GLU A 39 1.15 4.76 2.98
C GLU A 39 0.90 5.07 4.47
N GLN A 40 1.41 4.22 5.37
CA GLN A 40 1.34 4.48 6.81
C GLN A 40 2.09 5.75 7.20
N ARG A 41 3.32 5.95 6.70
CA ARG A 41 4.09 7.18 6.96
C ARG A 41 3.41 8.43 6.42
N ARG A 42 2.81 8.36 5.22
CA ARG A 42 2.05 9.48 4.63
C ARG A 42 0.84 9.85 5.48
N GLN A 43 0.17 8.87 6.08
CA GLN A 43 -0.96 9.12 6.98
C GLN A 43 -0.51 9.83 8.27
N GLY A 44 0.56 9.34 8.92
CA GLY A 44 1.12 9.99 10.11
C GLY A 44 1.58 11.43 9.84
N ARG A 45 2.19 11.69 8.67
CA ARG A 45 2.57 13.07 8.25
C ARG A 45 1.37 13.99 7.99
N LYS A 46 0.22 13.44 7.60
CA LYS A 46 -1.02 14.21 7.43
C LYS A 46 -1.71 14.53 8.75
N GLN A 47 -1.47 13.75 9.80
CA GLN A 47 -2.06 13.93 11.14
C GLN A 47 -1.18 14.75 12.08
N GLY A 48 0.09 14.95 11.74
CA GLY A 48 1.02 15.83 12.47
C GLY A 48 0.93 17.31 12.06
N ARG A 49 -0.23 17.80 11.65
CA ARG A 49 -0.48 19.22 11.36
C ARG A 49 -1.91 19.59 11.74
#